data_AF-A0A2P4SFE7-F1
#
_entry.id   AF-A0A2P4SFE7-F1
#
_cell.length_a   1.000
_cell.length_b   1.000
_cell.length_c   1.000
_cell.angle_alpha   90.00
_cell.angle_beta   90.00
_cell.angle_gamma   90.00
#
_symmetry.space_group_name_H-M   'P 1'
#
loop_
_entity.id
_entity.type
_entity.pdbx_description
1 polymer ?
#
loop_
_entity_poly.entity_id
_entity_poly.type
_entity_poly.pdbx_seq_one_letter_code
_entity_poly.pdbx_strand_id
1 'polypeptide(L)'
;CDLMTLGILALVTSTGCASANALQSLTDAMHIPHLFVQRSTGGSPRTACHLNPSLEEEEYTLAARPPVRLNDVMLKLVTELRWQKFIVFYDSDYGE
;
A
#
# COMPACT_ATOMS: atom_id res chain seq x y z
N CYS A 1 3.60 14.62 13.94
CA CYS A 1 3.06 15.97 13.70
C CYS A 1 4.14 17.05 13.65
N ASP A 2 5.26 16.91 14.37
CA ASP A 2 6.34 17.91 14.43
C ASP A 2 6.81 18.42 13.07
N LEU A 3 6.93 17.54 12.06
CA LEU A 3 7.28 17.95 10.70
C LEU A 3 6.32 18.98 10.08
N MET A 4 5.03 18.93 10.43
CA MET A 4 4.03 19.89 9.95
C MET A 4 4.29 21.30 10.51
N THR A 5 4.80 21.39 11.74
CA THR A 5 5.12 22.67 12.38
C THR A 5 6.33 23.37 11.74
N LEU A 6 7.17 22.61 11.03
CA LEU A 6 8.29 23.14 10.26
C LEU A 6 7.85 23.74 8.90
N GLY A 7 6.57 23.60 8.51
CA GLY A 7 6.05 24.14 7.26
C GLY A 7 6.50 23.35 6.03
N ILE A 8 6.41 22.02 6.06
CA ILE A 8 6.71 21.18 4.89
C ILE A 8 5.68 21.35 3.78
N LEU A 9 6.13 21.27 2.53
CA LEU A 9 5.27 21.32 1.34
C LEU A 9 4.64 19.97 1.00
N ALA A 10 5.29 18.88 1.41
CA ALA A 10 4.84 17.52 1.20
C ALA A 10 5.48 16.59 2.23
N LEU A 11 4.82 15.48 2.52
CA LEU A 11 5.33 14.40 3.36
C LEU A 11 5.65 13.19 2.48
N VAL A 12 6.88 12.66 2.58
CA VAL A 12 7.25 11.40 1.93
C VAL A 12 7.45 10.35 3.00
N THR A 13 6.76 9.20 2.89
CA THR A 13 6.86 8.12 3.87
C THR A 13 7.20 6.79 3.23
N SER A 14 7.93 5.96 3.97
CA SER A 14 8.18 4.56 3.59
C SER A 14 7.95 3.64 4.78
N THR A 15 6.72 3.15 4.91
CA THR A 15 6.24 2.38 6.07
C THR A 15 5.38 1.18 5.64
N GLY A 16 5.05 0.31 6.59
CA GLY A 16 4.00 -0.71 6.42
C GLY A 16 2.59 -0.13 6.50
N CYS A 17 1.58 -1.00 6.36
CA CYS A 17 0.18 -0.58 6.22
C CYS A 17 -0.43 0.02 7.50
N ALA A 18 -0.06 -0.49 8.68
CA ALA A 18 -0.55 0.05 9.95
C ALA A 18 -0.24 1.56 10.10
N SER A 19 1.00 1.97 9.85
CA SER A 19 1.37 3.38 9.91
C SER A 19 0.84 4.17 8.72
N ALA A 20 0.75 3.56 7.53
CA ALA A 20 0.24 4.22 6.33
C ALA A 20 -1.21 4.70 6.51
N ASN A 21 -2.05 3.87 7.14
CA ASN A 21 -3.44 4.23 7.44
C ASN A 21 -3.52 5.46 8.36
N ALA A 22 -2.78 5.46 9.48
CA ALA A 22 -2.76 6.59 10.41
C ALA A 22 -2.19 7.87 9.77
N LEU A 23 -1.15 7.73 8.94
CA LEU A 23 -0.52 8.87 8.26
C LEU A 23 -1.42 9.46 7.18
N GLN A 24 -2.14 8.62 6.43
CA GLN A 24 -3.12 9.06 5.44
C GLN A 24 -4.19 9.94 6.10
N SER A 25 -4.84 9.47 7.16
CA SER A 25 -5.83 10.28 7.88
C SER A 25 -5.26 11.58 8.45
N LEU A 26 -4.00 11.59 8.91
CA LEU A 26 -3.34 12.81 9.35
C LEU A 26 -3.10 13.79 8.19
N THR A 27 -2.64 13.29 7.05
CA THR A 27 -2.30 14.12 5.88
C THR A 27 -3.53 14.67 5.20
N ASP A 28 -4.63 13.90 5.20
CA ASP A 28 -5.92 14.35 4.70
C ASP A 28 -6.45 15.48 5.60
N ALA A 29 -6.47 15.29 6.93
CA ALA A 29 -6.94 16.33 7.87
C ALA A 29 -6.11 17.62 7.87
N MET A 30 -4.83 17.54 7.48
CA MET A 30 -3.93 18.68 7.45
C MET A 30 -3.74 19.26 6.03
N HIS A 31 -4.37 18.66 5.02
CA HIS A 31 -4.18 19.01 3.61
C HIS A 31 -2.71 19.04 3.16
N ILE A 32 -1.95 18.02 3.57
CA ILE A 32 -0.53 17.90 3.24
C ILE A 32 -0.35 16.81 2.18
N PRO A 33 0.13 17.15 0.97
CA PRO A 33 0.43 16.14 -0.04
C PRO A 33 1.35 15.04 0.50
N HIS A 34 0.92 13.80 0.36
CA HIS A 34 1.57 12.66 0.99
C HIS A 34 1.97 11.62 -0.07
N LEU A 35 3.27 11.47 -0.31
CA LEU A 35 3.79 10.43 -1.20
C LEU A 35 4.15 9.19 -0.38
N PHE A 36 3.38 8.13 -0.56
CA PHE A 36 3.49 6.89 0.21
C PHE A 36 4.23 5.78 -0.55
N VAL A 37 5.34 5.32 0.02
CA VAL A 37 6.13 4.17 -0.49
C VAL A 37 5.91 2.96 0.40
N GLN A 38 4.94 2.13 0.05
CA GLN A 38 4.60 0.93 0.83
C GLN A 38 5.79 -0.04 0.98
N ARG A 39 6.10 -0.41 2.22
CA ARG A 39 7.02 -1.51 2.56
C ARG A 39 6.24 -2.78 2.82
N SER A 40 6.77 -3.93 2.37
CA SER A 40 6.32 -5.23 2.87
C SER A 40 7.14 -5.63 4.10
N THR A 41 6.50 -6.37 4.98
CA THR A 41 7.10 -7.04 6.14
C THR A 41 7.91 -8.25 5.66
N GLY A 42 9.06 -8.52 6.28
CA GLY A 42 9.78 -9.79 6.13
C GLY A 42 10.32 -10.17 4.73
N GLY A 43 10.11 -9.34 3.69
CA GLY A 43 10.32 -9.74 2.30
C GLY A 43 9.14 -10.49 1.67
N SER A 44 8.04 -10.64 2.41
CA SER A 44 6.81 -11.28 1.95
C SER A 44 6.19 -10.55 0.75
N PRO A 45 5.48 -11.26 -0.14
CA PRO A 45 4.82 -10.62 -1.28
C PRO A 45 3.82 -9.57 -0.81
N ARG A 46 3.85 -8.40 -1.44
CA ARG A 46 3.06 -7.25 -1.03
C ARG A 46 1.57 -7.40 -1.39
N THR A 47 0.69 -7.05 -0.47
CA THR A 47 -0.74 -6.75 -0.69
C THR A 47 -0.98 -5.24 -0.69
N ALA A 48 -2.06 -4.73 -1.29
CA ALA A 48 -2.37 -3.31 -1.18
C ALA A 48 -2.85 -2.98 0.25
N CYS A 49 -2.39 -1.87 0.84
CA CYS A 49 -2.88 -1.45 2.16
C CYS A 49 -4.36 -1.07 2.10
N HIS A 50 -5.11 -1.41 3.15
CA HIS A 50 -6.47 -0.91 3.35
C HIS A 50 -6.41 0.50 3.95
N LEU A 51 -6.54 1.50 3.08
CA LEU A 51 -6.60 2.91 3.47
C LEU A 51 -8.05 3.29 3.83
N ASN A 52 -8.18 4.32 4.67
CA ASN A 52 -9.50 4.80 5.08
C ASN A 52 -10.15 5.53 3.88
N PRO A 53 -11.47 5.41 3.71
CA PRO A 53 -12.18 6.16 2.68
C PRO A 53 -11.97 7.66 2.93
N SER A 54 -11.49 8.35 1.91
CA SER A 54 -11.42 9.81 1.88
C SER A 54 -12.68 10.34 1.19
N LEU A 55 -13.07 11.58 1.47
CA LEU A 55 -13.97 12.29 0.57
C LEU A 55 -13.21 12.49 -0.77
N GLU A 56 -13.88 12.32 -1.91
CA GLU A 56 -13.19 12.31 -3.23
C GLU A 56 -12.35 13.57 -3.51
N GLU A 57 -12.68 14.71 -2.89
CA GLU A 57 -11.96 15.98 -3.04
C GLU A 57 -10.82 16.18 -2.00
N GLU A 58 -10.65 15.26 -1.04
CA GLU A 58 -9.73 15.38 0.10
C GLU A 58 -8.79 14.16 0.22
N GLU A 59 -8.48 13.47 -0.87
CA GLU A 59 -7.47 12.41 -0.88
C GLU A 59 -6.07 12.98 -1.10
N TYR A 60 -5.27 13.09 -0.03
CA TYR A 60 -3.91 13.67 -0.10
C TYR A 60 -2.81 12.62 -0.24
N THR A 61 -3.15 11.33 -0.16
CA THR A 61 -2.18 10.23 -0.21
C THR A 61 -2.05 9.63 -1.61
N LEU A 62 -0.86 9.79 -2.20
CA LEU A 62 -0.49 9.21 -3.48
C LEU A 62 0.41 7.98 -3.26
N ALA A 63 -0.08 6.80 -3.65
CA ALA A 63 0.73 5.59 -3.64
C ALA A 63 1.79 5.63 -4.76
N ALA A 64 3.07 5.69 -4.37
CA ALA A 64 4.18 5.76 -5.32
C ALA A 64 4.46 4.41 -6.01
N ARG A 65 4.15 3.29 -5.34
CA ARG A 65 4.31 1.96 -5.91
C ARG A 65 3.09 1.61 -6.78
N PRO A 66 3.27 0.93 -7.92
CA PRO A 66 2.15 0.53 -8.76
C PRO A 66 1.22 -0.45 -8.02
N PRO A 67 -0.04 -0.61 -8.47
CA PRO A 67 -0.93 -1.66 -7.95
C PRO A 67 -0.30 -3.06 -8.00
N VAL A 68 -0.64 -3.92 -7.05
CA VAL A 68 -0.16 -5.32 -7.04
C VAL A 68 -0.84 -6.06 -8.19
N ARG A 69 -0.07 -6.52 -9.17
CA ARG A 69 -0.57 -7.30 -10.33
C ARG A 69 -0.16 -8.77 -10.31
N LEU A 70 0.24 -9.28 -9.14
CA LEU A 70 0.70 -10.66 -8.99
C LEU A 70 -0.41 -11.66 -9.36
N ASN A 71 -1.66 -11.34 -9.05
CA ASN A 71 -2.82 -12.15 -9.41
C ASN A 71 -2.98 -12.33 -10.92
N ASP A 72 -2.82 -11.26 -11.71
CA ASP A 72 -2.91 -11.32 -13.18
C ASP A 72 -1.87 -12.29 -13.75
N VAL A 73 -0.64 -12.19 -13.25
CA VAL A 73 0.49 -13.01 -13.70
C VAL A 73 0.28 -14.48 -13.29
N MET A 74 -0.12 -14.73 -12.05
CA MET A 74 -0.37 -16.08 -11.56
C MET A 74 -1.52 -16.75 -12.31
N LEU A 75 -2.61 -16.03 -12.59
CA LEU A 75 -3.75 -16.56 -13.34
C LEU A 75 -3.34 -16.94 -14.78
N LYS A 76 -2.56 -16.08 -15.44
CA LYS A 76 -2.02 -16.39 -16.77
C LYS A 76 -1.11 -17.60 -16.71
N LEU A 77 -0.23 -17.70 -15.71
CA LEU A 77 0.72 -18.78 -15.57
C LEU A 77 0.04 -20.15 -15.39
N VAL A 78 -0.90 -20.26 -14.45
CA VAL A 78 -1.59 -21.54 -14.19
C VAL A 78 -2.44 -21.97 -15.40
N THR A 79 -2.96 -21.01 -16.15
CA THR A 79 -3.73 -21.25 -17.38
C THR A 79 -2.83 -21.79 -18.49
N GLU A 80 -1.68 -21.15 -18.75
CA GLU A 80 -0.72 -21.59 -19.77
C GLU A 80 -0.11 -22.96 -19.45
N LEU A 81 0.15 -23.24 -18.17
CA LEU A 81 0.65 -24.54 -17.72
C LEU A 81 -0.46 -25.61 -17.62
N ARG A 82 -1.72 -25.24 -17.89
CA ARG A 82 -2.92 -26.11 -17.81
C ARG A 82 -3.06 -26.84 -16.47
N TRP A 83 -2.69 -26.19 -15.37
CA TRP A 83 -2.81 -26.77 -14.03
C TRP A 83 -4.30 -26.89 -13.65
N GLN A 84 -4.75 -28.12 -13.36
CA GLN A 84 -6.13 -28.40 -12.93
C GLN A 84 -6.28 -28.42 -11.41
N LYS A 85 -5.19 -28.72 -10.69
CA LYS A 85 -5.15 -28.80 -9.23
C LYS A 85 -3.77 -28.38 -8.76
N PHE A 86 -3.70 -27.45 -7.83
CA PHE A 86 -2.46 -26.93 -7.26
C PHE A 86 -2.70 -26.44 -5.83
N ILE A 87 -1.62 -26.11 -5.14
CA ILE A 87 -1.62 -25.51 -3.80
C ILE A 87 -0.85 -24.20 -3.85
N VAL A 88 -1.28 -23.21 -3.09
CA VAL A 88 -0.59 -21.93 -2.91
C VAL A 88 -0.15 -21.86 -1.45
N PHE A 89 1.16 -21.83 -1.22
CA PHE A 89 1.73 -21.60 0.10
C PHE A 89 2.02 -20.11 0.28
N TYR A 90 1.76 -19.60 1.48
CA TYR A 90 2.06 -18.23 1.89
C TYR A 90 2.60 -18.25 3.32
N ASP A 91 3.43 -17.26 3.66
CA ASP A 91 4.00 -17.11 5.01
C ASP A 91 3.03 -16.38 5.95
N SER A 92 3.41 -16.24 7.23
CA SER A 92 2.59 -15.60 8.26
C SER A 92 2.36 -14.11 8.03
N ASP A 93 3.20 -13.46 7.23
CA ASP A 93 3.24 -12.01 7.09
C ASP A 93 2.55 -11.57 5.78
N TYR A 94 2.14 -12.52 4.94
CA TYR A 94 1.44 -12.24 3.70
C TYR A 94 0.05 -11.65 3.96
N GLY A 95 -0.08 -10.34 3.73
CA GLY A 95 -1.33 -9.60 3.94
C GLY A 95 -1.22 -8.49 4.97
N GLU A 96 -0.15 -8.48 5.76
CA GLU A 96 0.12 -7.51 6.83
C GLU A 96 0.66 -6.15 6.34
#